data_AF-A0A7R9QI03-F1
#
_entry.id   AF-A0A7R9QI03-F1
#
_cell.length_a   1.000
_cell.length_b   1.000
_cell.length_c   1.000
_cell.angle_alpha   90.00
_cell.angle_beta   90.00
_cell.angle_gamma   90.00
#
_symmetry.space_group_name_H-M   'P 1'
#
loop_
_entity.id
_entity.type
_entity.pdbx_description
1 polymer ?
#
loop_
_entity_poly.entity_id
_entity_poly.type
_entity_poly.pdbx_seq_one_letter_code
_entity_poly.pdbx_strand_id
1 'polypeptide(L)'
;MLIQSTVRLDFEAADDLQYRGEGNSALVVSLGRDVLRFFKHAPEDGQQSCEESFQRIQRHIHFVETVVRHVISPDFYSTPRIALLSRKQMKTIAKLIGDKRPSFRLSKGIQCADSACAQTAALLLPDYCCLPQHLRDFRTEGPIVCIEVKPKRGFLPKEALLSHEFKVKSRVSRYCLSQFLKLQKGSIQRRSAYCPLDLFSGCPQRTQTALRALIRDPQNNFRVFRDSHHVFGDS
;
A
#
# COMPACT_ATOMS: atom_id res chain seq x y z
N MET A 1 -3.98 8.35 27.73
CA MET A 1 -3.08 9.24 26.97
C MET A 1 -2.00 8.36 26.36
N LEU A 2 -2.16 7.97 25.08
CA LEU A 2 -1.22 7.07 24.41
C LEU A 2 0.09 7.83 24.15
N ILE A 3 1.19 7.33 24.71
CA ILE A 3 2.53 7.80 24.39
C ILE A 3 2.82 7.30 22.96
N GLN A 4 2.36 8.05 21.96
CA GLN A 4 2.73 7.81 20.57
C GLN A 4 4.25 7.99 20.47
N SER A 5 4.98 6.94 20.07
CA SER A 5 6.43 7.03 19.93
C SER A 5 6.78 7.80 18.65
N THR A 6 6.76 9.12 18.75
CA THR A 6 7.29 10.02 17.73
C THR A 6 8.81 9.85 17.65
N VAL A 7 9.32 9.81 16.42
CA VAL A 7 10.73 9.55 16.12
C VAL A 7 11.26 10.67 15.24
N ARG A 8 12.47 11.12 15.52
CA ARG A 8 13.27 11.91 14.58
C ARG A 8 14.23 10.96 13.90
N LEU A 9 14.24 11.01 12.58
CA LEU A 9 15.09 10.14 11.78
C LEU A 9 16.41 10.86 11.50
N ASP A 10 17.49 10.11 11.63
CA ASP A 10 18.83 10.59 11.34
C ASP A 10 19.29 10.00 10.01
N PHE A 11 18.86 10.63 8.92
CA PHE A 11 19.38 10.37 7.58
C PHE A 11 19.55 11.71 6.87
N GLU A 12 20.71 11.87 6.24
CA GLU A 12 21.06 13.10 5.52
C GLU A 12 21.12 12.92 4.00
N ALA A 13 21.50 11.73 3.53
CA ALA A 13 21.74 11.42 2.12
C ALA A 13 20.63 10.56 1.52
N ALA A 14 20.58 10.54 0.19
CA ALA A 14 19.60 9.74 -0.57
C ALA A 14 19.97 8.25 -0.65
N ASP A 15 21.19 7.88 -0.28
CA ASP A 15 21.76 6.55 -0.54
C ASP A 15 21.01 5.45 0.23
N ASP A 16 20.41 5.78 1.37
CA ASP A 16 19.58 4.87 2.17
C ASP A 16 18.12 4.82 1.72
N LEU A 17 17.72 5.65 0.76
CA LEU A 17 16.34 5.84 0.36
C LEU A 17 16.03 5.25 -1.02
N GLN A 18 14.92 4.52 -1.10
CA GLN A 18 14.43 4.01 -2.38
C GLN A 18 12.93 4.25 -2.53
N TYR A 19 12.51 4.73 -3.70
CA TYR A 19 11.08 4.74 -4.05
C TYR A 19 10.57 3.31 -4.08
N ARG A 20 9.61 2.97 -3.20
CA ARG A 20 9.05 1.62 -3.10
C ARG A 20 7.79 1.46 -3.95
N GLY A 21 6.98 2.50 -4.04
CA GLY A 21 5.76 2.50 -4.84
C GLY A 21 4.68 3.40 -4.27
N GLU A 22 3.55 3.45 -4.96
CA GLU A 22 2.43 4.26 -4.51
C GLU A 22 1.05 3.72 -4.91
N GLY A 23 0.07 4.05 -4.08
CA GLY A 23 -1.35 3.90 -4.38
C GLY A 23 -1.97 5.24 -4.79
N ASN A 24 -3.30 5.27 -4.80
CA ASN A 24 -4.02 6.54 -5.03
C ASN A 24 -3.86 7.50 -3.85
N SER A 25 -3.84 6.98 -2.62
CA SER A 25 -3.95 7.78 -1.39
C SER A 25 -2.64 7.93 -0.62
N ALA A 26 -1.61 7.16 -0.97
CA ALA A 26 -0.34 7.18 -0.26
C ALA A 26 0.83 6.81 -1.17
N LEU A 27 2.02 7.32 -0.83
CA LEU A 27 3.31 7.03 -1.44
C LEU A 27 4.24 6.44 -0.39
N VAL A 28 5.10 5.50 -0.79
CA VAL A 28 6.01 4.79 0.12
C VAL A 28 7.45 4.92 -0.36
N VAL A 29 8.33 5.29 0.57
CA VAL A 29 9.79 5.34 0.39
C VAL A 29 10.41 4.36 1.40
N SER A 30 11.27 3.47 0.94
CA SER A 30 12.07 2.60 1.80
C SER A 30 13.22 3.38 2.43
N LEU A 31 13.51 3.09 3.69
CA LEU A 31 14.61 3.61 4.49
C LEU A 31 15.26 2.41 5.20
N GLY A 32 16.22 1.77 4.54
CA GLY A 32 16.84 0.54 5.05
C GLY A 32 15.82 -0.59 5.30
N ARG A 33 15.52 -0.86 6.58
CA ARG A 33 14.56 -1.91 7.01
C ARG A 33 13.19 -1.38 7.37
N ASP A 34 12.99 -0.09 7.24
CA ASP A 34 11.71 0.57 7.46
C ASP A 34 11.22 1.20 6.17
N VAL A 35 9.97 1.65 6.19
CA VAL A 35 9.36 2.43 5.13
C VAL A 35 8.69 3.67 5.71
N LEU A 36 8.85 4.78 5.00
CA LEU A 36 8.10 6.02 5.20
C LEU A 36 6.89 6.02 4.28
N ARG A 37 5.70 6.04 4.88
CA ARG A 37 4.44 6.14 4.17
C ARG A 37 3.86 7.54 4.33
N PHE A 38 3.72 8.22 3.21
CA PHE A 38 3.17 9.57 3.09
C PHE A 38 1.75 9.51 2.57
N PHE A 39 0.86 10.33 3.12
CA PHE A 39 -0.45 10.54 2.50
C PHE A 39 -0.32 11.46 1.28
N LYS A 40 -1.14 11.19 0.27
CA LYS A 40 -1.24 11.99 -0.93
C LYS A 40 -2.40 12.98 -0.84
N HIS A 41 -2.23 14.12 -1.48
CA HIS A 41 -3.17 15.24 -1.57
C HIS A 41 -3.41 15.59 -3.04
N ALA A 42 -4.66 15.82 -3.40
CA ALA A 42 -5.01 16.37 -4.71
C ALA A 42 -4.89 17.91 -4.66
N PRO A 43 -4.58 18.58 -5.78
CA PRO A 43 -4.62 20.04 -5.86
C PRO A 43 -6.00 20.61 -5.47
N GLU A 44 -7.05 19.84 -5.74
CA GLU A 44 -8.45 20.15 -5.45
C GLU A 44 -8.78 20.14 -3.94
N ASP A 45 -7.96 19.45 -3.13
CA ASP A 45 -8.16 19.36 -1.67
C ASP A 45 -7.81 20.69 -0.95
N GLY A 46 -7.38 21.72 -1.69
CA GLY A 46 -6.91 22.99 -1.15
C GLY A 46 -5.54 22.90 -0.49
N GLN A 47 -5.06 24.01 0.06
CA GLN A 47 -3.87 24.00 0.91
C GLN A 47 -4.21 23.33 2.25
N GLN A 48 -3.96 22.03 2.34
CA GLN A 48 -4.08 21.32 3.60
C GLN A 48 -3.01 21.83 4.57
N SER A 49 -3.42 22.25 5.75
CA SER A 49 -2.51 22.70 6.80
C SER A 49 -1.64 21.54 7.32
N CYS A 50 -0.50 21.89 7.92
CA CYS A 50 0.35 20.91 8.60
C CYS A 50 -0.40 20.16 9.70
N GLU A 51 -1.26 20.89 10.42
CA GLU A 51 -2.05 20.37 11.52
C GLU A 51 -3.03 19.29 11.03
N GLU A 52 -3.77 19.56 9.95
CA GLU A 52 -4.70 18.57 9.38
C GLU A 52 -3.98 17.32 8.86
N SER A 53 -2.79 17.50 8.28
CA SER A 53 -1.95 16.39 7.82
C SER A 53 -1.46 15.53 8.99
N PHE A 54 -1.03 16.17 10.08
CA PHE A 54 -0.63 15.49 11.32
C PHE A 54 -1.81 14.76 11.98
N GLN A 55 -2.97 15.42 12.07
CA GLN A 55 -4.21 14.80 12.58
C GLN A 55 -4.64 13.60 11.74
N ARG A 56 -4.43 13.62 10.42
CA ARG A 56 -4.69 12.46 9.55
C ARG A 56 -3.79 11.27 9.89
N ILE A 57 -2.51 11.51 10.21
CA ILE A 57 -1.58 10.48 10.70
C ILE A 57 -2.05 9.93 12.05
N GLN A 58 -2.39 10.80 13.00
CA GLN A 58 -2.88 10.39 14.32
C GLN A 58 -4.17 9.58 14.23
N ARG A 59 -5.12 9.99 13.39
CA ARG A 59 -6.36 9.23 13.13
C ARG A 59 -6.07 7.85 12.55
N HIS A 60 -5.07 7.72 11.67
CA HIS A 60 -4.70 6.42 11.13
C HIS A 60 -4.13 5.49 12.20
N ILE A 61 -3.21 5.99 13.04
CA ILE A 61 -2.64 5.20 14.15
C ILE A 61 -3.75 4.81 15.12
N HIS A 62 -4.62 5.75 15.51
CA HIS A 62 -5.75 5.49 16.38
C HIS A 62 -6.68 4.41 15.81
N PHE A 63 -7.00 4.45 14.51
CA PHE A 63 -7.78 3.40 13.86
C PHE A 63 -7.11 2.02 13.94
N VAL A 64 -5.79 1.95 13.75
CA VAL A 64 -5.04 0.69 13.88
C VAL A 64 -5.13 0.15 15.31
N GLU A 65 -4.89 1.02 16.30
CA GLU A 65 -4.88 0.68 17.71
C GLU A 65 -6.27 0.42 18.29
N THR A 66 -7.34 0.95 17.72
CA THR A 66 -8.70 0.82 18.30
C THR A 66 -9.60 -0.11 17.52
N VAL A 67 -9.44 -0.20 16.20
CA VAL A 67 -10.30 -1.02 15.35
C VAL A 67 -9.55 -2.25 14.86
N VAL A 68 -8.41 -2.05 14.20
CA VAL A 68 -7.71 -3.16 13.51
C VAL A 68 -7.27 -4.25 14.49
N ARG A 69 -6.75 -3.88 15.67
CA ARG A 69 -6.29 -4.84 16.69
C ARG A 69 -7.35 -5.84 17.18
N HIS A 70 -8.62 -5.50 17.05
CA HIS A 70 -9.73 -6.38 17.49
C HIS A 70 -10.26 -7.26 16.36
N VAL A 71 -9.84 -7.03 15.11
CA VAL A 71 -10.32 -7.75 13.93
C VAL A 71 -9.22 -8.60 13.30
N ILE A 72 -7.95 -8.20 13.44
CA ILE A 72 -6.78 -8.88 12.89
C ILE A 72 -5.79 -9.12 14.03
N SER A 73 -5.19 -10.32 14.09
CA SER A 73 -4.13 -10.59 15.08
C SER A 73 -2.98 -9.58 14.93
N PRO A 74 -2.44 -9.04 16.03
CA PRO A 74 -1.24 -8.21 16.02
C PRO A 74 -0.02 -8.88 15.35
N ASP A 75 -0.02 -10.20 15.16
CA ASP A 75 1.06 -10.91 14.46
C ASP A 75 1.12 -10.61 12.96
N PHE A 76 0.01 -10.13 12.37
CA PHE A 76 -0.09 -9.89 10.92
C PHE A 76 0.09 -8.43 10.52
N TYR A 77 0.31 -7.51 11.47
CA TYR A 77 0.54 -6.10 11.17
C TYR A 77 1.33 -5.40 12.27
N SER A 78 1.93 -4.26 11.94
CA SER A 78 2.67 -3.42 12.88
C SER A 78 1.96 -2.10 13.09
N THR A 79 1.89 -1.64 14.33
CA THR A 79 1.38 -0.29 14.65
C THR A 79 2.39 0.75 14.15
N PRO A 80 1.99 1.68 13.26
CA PRO A 80 2.90 2.68 12.73
C PRO A 80 3.37 3.65 13.81
N ARG A 81 4.61 4.15 13.66
CA ARG A 81 5.16 5.26 14.45
C ARG A 81 5.10 6.55 13.65
N ILE A 82 5.20 7.69 14.33
CA ILE A 82 5.25 9.00 13.67
C ILE A 82 6.71 9.36 13.42
N ALA A 83 7.10 9.53 12.16
CA ALA A 83 8.40 10.06 11.80
C ALA A 83 8.28 11.56 11.50
N LEU A 84 8.99 12.39 12.25
CA LEU A 84 9.15 13.82 11.97
C LEU A 84 10.34 14.03 11.03
N LEU A 85 10.11 14.80 9.98
CA LEU A 85 11.04 15.03 8.88
C LEU A 85 11.37 16.51 8.76
N SER A 86 12.67 16.80 8.63
CA SER A 86 13.17 18.14 8.35
C SER A 86 12.91 18.56 6.90
N ARG A 87 13.00 19.87 6.63
CA ARG A 87 12.92 20.39 5.26
C ARG A 87 14.01 19.81 4.34
N LYS A 88 15.23 19.59 4.85
CA LYS A 88 16.34 18.97 4.10
C LYS A 88 15.96 17.56 3.66
N GLN A 89 15.48 16.73 4.59
CA GLN A 89 15.02 15.36 4.31
C GLN A 89 13.88 15.33 3.30
N MET A 90 12.89 16.23 3.43
CA MET A 90 11.78 16.31 2.47
C MET A 90 12.25 16.73 1.07
N LYS A 91 13.24 17.61 0.94
CA LYS A 91 13.84 17.95 -0.35
C LYS A 91 14.56 16.74 -0.96
N THR A 92 15.31 15.99 -0.17
CA THR A 92 15.97 14.75 -0.62
C THR A 92 14.94 13.73 -1.13
N ILE A 93 13.84 13.52 -0.38
CA ILE A 93 12.75 12.63 -0.79
C ILE A 93 12.06 13.12 -2.07
N ALA A 94 11.74 14.41 -2.16
CA ALA A 94 11.09 14.99 -3.33
C ALA A 94 11.94 14.80 -4.60
N LYS A 95 13.26 15.01 -4.50
CA LYS A 95 14.20 14.74 -5.59
C LYS A 95 14.22 13.26 -5.98
N LEU A 96 14.31 12.35 -5.00
CA LEU A 96 14.32 10.91 -5.23
C LEU A 96 13.07 10.41 -5.99
N ILE A 97 11.89 10.91 -5.63
CA ILE A 97 10.63 10.43 -6.19
C ILE A 97 10.28 11.08 -7.53
N GLY A 98 10.78 12.29 -7.81
CA GLY A 98 10.43 13.05 -9.02
C GLY A 98 10.56 12.23 -10.30
N ASP A 99 11.67 11.51 -10.45
CA ASP A 99 11.99 10.75 -11.67
C ASP A 99 11.43 9.32 -11.66
N LYS A 100 11.01 8.81 -10.49
CA LYS A 100 10.63 7.40 -10.31
C LYS A 100 9.13 7.16 -10.32
N ARG A 101 8.32 8.20 -10.20
CA ARG A 101 6.86 8.09 -10.12
C ARG A 101 6.25 7.93 -11.52
N PRO A 102 5.33 6.97 -11.73
CA PRO A 102 4.63 6.83 -13.01
C PRO A 102 3.85 8.09 -13.38
N SER A 103 3.83 8.47 -14.67
CA SER A 103 3.19 9.70 -15.14
C SER A 103 1.72 9.83 -14.72
N PHE A 104 0.95 8.73 -14.78
CA PHE A 104 -0.46 8.68 -14.37
C PHE A 104 -0.69 8.87 -12.86
N ARG A 105 0.38 8.87 -12.04
CA ARG A 105 0.33 9.08 -10.59
C ARG A 105 0.60 10.52 -10.16
N LEU A 106 1.06 11.38 -11.07
CA LEU A 106 1.52 12.74 -10.77
C LEU A 106 0.39 13.72 -10.43
N SER A 107 -0.88 13.35 -10.67
CA SER A 107 -2.04 14.17 -10.33
C SER A 107 -2.22 14.43 -8.83
N LYS A 108 -1.55 13.67 -7.97
CA LYS A 108 -1.54 13.87 -6.52
C LYS A 108 -0.12 13.87 -5.98
N GLY A 109 0.16 14.75 -5.03
CA GLY A 109 1.48 14.94 -4.43
C GLY A 109 1.51 14.55 -2.95
N ILE A 110 2.72 14.52 -2.39
CA ILE A 110 2.94 14.57 -0.93
C ILE A 110 3.19 16.03 -0.54
N GLN A 111 3.03 16.38 0.73
CA GLN A 111 3.31 17.74 1.20
C GLN A 111 4.76 18.11 0.89
N CYS A 112 4.97 19.20 0.15
CA CYS A 112 6.31 19.66 -0.25
C CYS A 112 7.03 20.42 0.87
N ALA A 113 8.37 20.37 0.82
CA ALA A 113 9.27 21.07 1.71
C ALA A 113 9.13 22.61 1.68
N ASP A 114 8.53 23.15 0.62
CA ASP A 114 8.33 24.59 0.42
C ASP A 114 7.07 25.13 1.09
N SER A 115 6.26 24.27 1.71
CA SER A 115 5.20 24.74 2.61
C SER A 115 5.83 25.40 3.84
N ALA A 116 5.26 26.51 4.32
CA ALA A 116 5.72 27.24 5.51
C ALA A 116 5.73 26.38 6.81
N CYS A 117 5.30 25.12 6.71
CA CYS A 117 5.39 24.09 7.71
C CYS A 117 6.78 24.00 8.34
N ALA A 118 6.82 24.02 9.67
CA ALA A 118 8.05 23.79 10.41
C ALA A 118 8.44 22.30 10.46
N GLN A 119 7.48 21.38 10.40
CA GLN A 119 7.71 19.93 10.52
C GLN A 119 6.73 19.14 9.64
N THR A 120 7.26 18.34 8.72
CA THR A 120 6.48 17.35 7.97
C THR A 120 6.52 16.02 8.70
N ALA A 121 5.43 15.25 8.64
CA ALA A 121 5.34 13.95 9.28
C ALA A 121 4.97 12.83 8.29
N ALA A 122 5.43 11.62 8.58
CA ALA A 122 5.08 10.40 7.87
C ALA A 122 4.79 9.26 8.84
N LEU A 123 4.13 8.21 8.34
CA LEU A 123 4.02 6.95 9.07
C LEU A 123 5.30 6.14 8.83
N LEU A 124 5.99 5.76 9.90
CA LEU A 124 7.12 4.83 9.89
C LEU A 124 6.61 3.42 10.19
N LEU A 125 6.88 2.48 9.30
CA LEU A 125 6.52 1.07 9.44
C LEU A 125 7.74 0.19 9.13
N PRO A 126 7.82 -1.04 9.66
CA PRO A 126 8.79 -2.01 9.16
C PRO A 126 8.54 -2.30 7.69
N ASP A 127 9.63 -2.55 6.98
CA ASP A 127 9.60 -2.97 5.60
C ASP A 127 9.32 -4.48 5.50
N TYR A 128 8.10 -4.85 5.08
CA TYR A 128 7.72 -6.25 4.89
C TYR A 128 8.34 -6.92 3.66
N CYS A 129 9.15 -6.21 2.88
CA CYS A 129 10.03 -6.85 1.90
C CYS A 129 11.35 -7.33 2.53
N CYS A 130 11.63 -6.96 3.78
CA CYS A 130 12.73 -7.48 4.59
C CYS A 130 12.24 -8.60 5.53
N LEU A 131 13.15 -9.50 5.91
CA LEU A 131 12.88 -10.49 6.96
C LEU A 131 12.70 -9.79 8.32
N PRO A 132 11.58 -10.07 9.04
CA PRO A 132 11.36 -9.62 10.40
C PRO A 132 12.54 -9.95 11.32
N GLN A 133 12.82 -9.08 12.29
CA GLN A 133 13.98 -9.22 13.16
C GLN A 133 14.00 -10.55 13.92
N HIS A 134 12.85 -11.00 14.42
CA HIS A 134 12.71 -12.26 15.17
C HIS A 134 12.91 -13.52 14.31
N LEU A 135 12.90 -13.41 12.97
CA LEU A 135 13.16 -14.53 12.08
C LEU A 135 14.64 -14.64 11.66
N ARG A 136 15.50 -13.72 12.10
CA ARG A 136 16.92 -13.71 11.75
C ARG A 136 17.76 -14.69 12.55
N ASP A 137 17.25 -15.13 13.69
CA ASP A 137 17.91 -16.13 14.52
C ASP A 137 17.88 -17.53 13.85
N PHE A 138 17.02 -17.70 12.84
CA PHE A 138 17.04 -18.86 11.97
C PHE A 138 18.13 -18.71 10.91
N ARG A 139 18.94 -19.76 10.71
CA ARG A 139 19.87 -19.82 9.57
C ARG A 139 19.05 -19.76 8.29
N THR A 140 19.20 -18.65 7.57
CA THR A 140 18.58 -18.40 6.29
C THR A 140 19.67 -18.29 5.24
N GLU A 141 19.48 -18.96 4.10
CA GLU A 141 20.38 -18.93 2.97
C GLU A 141 19.65 -18.36 1.75
N GLY A 142 20.37 -17.59 0.93
CA GLY A 142 19.83 -17.03 -0.31
C GLY A 142 19.06 -15.71 -0.15
N PRO A 143 18.41 -15.25 -1.24
CA PRO A 143 17.74 -13.96 -1.29
C PRO A 143 16.37 -13.99 -0.57
N ILE A 144 15.94 -12.84 -0.08
CA ILE A 144 14.60 -12.68 0.50
C ILE A 144 13.61 -12.45 -0.64
N VAL A 145 12.58 -13.31 -0.76
CA VAL A 145 11.49 -13.14 -1.72
C VAL A 145 10.22 -12.74 -1.00
N CYS A 146 9.67 -11.58 -1.36
CA CYS A 146 8.41 -11.08 -0.83
C CYS A 146 7.37 -11.02 -1.96
N ILE A 147 6.14 -11.48 -1.67
CA ILE A 147 5.04 -11.49 -2.62
C ILE A 147 3.92 -10.61 -2.07
N GLU A 148 3.61 -9.53 -2.77
CA GLU A 148 2.46 -8.68 -2.45
C GLU A 148 1.24 -9.15 -3.23
N VAL A 149 0.17 -9.51 -2.51
CA VAL A 149 -1.14 -9.84 -3.11
C VAL A 149 -2.17 -8.83 -2.64
N LYS A 150 -2.89 -8.22 -3.59
CA LYS A 150 -4.08 -7.42 -3.31
C LYS A 150 -5.33 -8.25 -3.64
N PRO A 151 -5.94 -8.93 -2.66
CA PRO A 151 -6.85 -10.04 -2.93
C PRO A 151 -8.25 -9.58 -3.37
N LYS A 152 -8.61 -8.30 -3.14
CA LYS A 152 -9.95 -7.74 -3.40
C LYS A 152 -11.02 -8.47 -2.57
N ARG A 153 -12.30 -8.36 -2.94
CA ARG A 153 -13.44 -8.86 -2.15
C ARG A 153 -13.74 -10.33 -2.46
N GLY A 154 -13.58 -11.20 -1.47
CA GLY A 154 -13.77 -12.66 -1.55
C GLY A 154 -15.18 -13.20 -1.32
N PHE A 155 -16.23 -12.36 -1.31
CA PHE A 155 -17.59 -12.80 -1.03
C PHE A 155 -18.63 -12.05 -1.88
N LEU A 156 -19.79 -12.67 -2.07
CA LEU A 156 -20.93 -12.11 -2.81
C LEU A 156 -21.96 -11.49 -1.84
N PRO A 157 -22.65 -10.40 -2.22
CA PRO A 157 -23.82 -9.91 -1.50
C PRO A 157 -24.98 -10.92 -1.57
N LYS A 158 -25.82 -10.94 -0.53
CA LYS A 158 -27.05 -11.74 -0.52
C LYS A 158 -28.05 -11.16 -1.52
N GLU A 159 -28.65 -12.01 -2.35
CA GLU A 159 -29.60 -11.59 -3.38
C GLU A 159 -30.82 -10.86 -2.79
N ALA A 160 -31.32 -11.31 -1.63
CA ALA A 160 -32.46 -10.70 -0.95
C ALA A 160 -32.24 -9.22 -0.54
N LEU A 161 -31.00 -8.74 -0.53
CA LEU A 161 -30.65 -7.35 -0.21
C LEU A 161 -30.48 -6.47 -1.47
N LEU A 162 -30.78 -7.00 -2.66
CA LEU A 162 -30.55 -6.33 -3.94
C LEU A 162 -31.87 -6.05 -4.67
N SER A 163 -31.96 -4.87 -5.30
CA SER A 163 -33.02 -4.57 -6.27
C SER A 163 -32.88 -5.46 -7.51
N HIS A 164 -33.98 -5.63 -8.25
CA HIS A 164 -34.06 -6.50 -9.42
C HIS A 164 -32.96 -6.24 -10.45
N GLU A 165 -32.68 -4.97 -10.76
CA GLU A 165 -31.63 -4.52 -11.69
C GLU A 165 -30.20 -4.94 -11.28
N PHE A 166 -29.96 -5.23 -9.99
CA PHE A 166 -28.62 -5.53 -9.47
C PHE A 166 -28.41 -6.98 -9.08
N LYS A 167 -29.36 -7.89 -9.39
CA LYS A 167 -29.25 -9.32 -9.06
C LYS A 167 -27.98 -9.99 -9.59
N VAL A 168 -27.41 -9.52 -10.72
CA VAL A 168 -26.12 -10.03 -11.23
C VAL A 168 -24.99 -9.94 -10.18
N LYS A 169 -25.04 -8.97 -9.27
CA LYS A 169 -24.04 -8.78 -8.20
C LYS A 169 -24.03 -9.92 -7.18
N SER A 170 -25.11 -10.71 -7.04
CA SER A 170 -25.14 -11.90 -6.17
C SER A 170 -24.54 -13.15 -6.83
N ARG A 171 -24.21 -13.11 -8.13
CA ARG A 171 -23.73 -14.26 -8.91
C ARG A 171 -22.30 -14.07 -9.44
N VAL A 172 -21.92 -12.83 -9.71
CA VAL A 172 -20.60 -12.49 -10.28
C VAL A 172 -19.82 -11.62 -9.29
N SER A 173 -18.56 -11.95 -9.06
CA SER A 173 -17.71 -11.19 -8.15
C SER A 173 -17.56 -9.74 -8.61
N ARG A 174 -17.48 -8.81 -7.64
CA ARG A 174 -17.27 -7.38 -7.94
C ARG A 174 -16.01 -7.16 -8.78
N TYR A 175 -14.94 -7.93 -8.53
CA TYR A 175 -13.70 -7.83 -9.30
C TYR A 175 -13.93 -8.20 -10.78
N CYS A 176 -14.56 -9.33 -11.05
CA CYS A 176 -14.83 -9.79 -12.41
C CYS A 176 -15.73 -8.80 -13.16
N LEU A 177 -16.77 -8.25 -12.51
CA LEU A 177 -17.59 -7.19 -13.10
C LEU A 177 -16.77 -5.92 -13.42
N SER A 178 -15.90 -5.50 -12.50
CA SER A 178 -15.04 -4.33 -12.70
C SER A 178 -14.00 -4.52 -13.81
N GLN A 179 -13.58 -5.75 -14.13
CA GLN A 179 -12.66 -6.01 -15.24
C GLN A 179 -13.28 -5.61 -16.60
N PHE A 180 -14.58 -5.79 -16.80
CA PHE A 180 -15.26 -5.33 -18.02
C PHE A 180 -15.19 -3.82 -18.18
N LEU A 181 -15.55 -3.08 -17.12
CA LEU A 181 -15.50 -1.61 -17.15
C LEU A 181 -14.07 -1.10 -17.35
N LYS A 182 -13.08 -1.73 -16.71
CA LYS A 182 -11.68 -1.36 -16.86
C LYS A 182 -11.19 -1.54 -18.29
N LEU A 183 -11.58 -2.63 -18.95
CA LEU A 183 -11.26 -2.91 -20.34
C LEU A 183 -11.92 -1.88 -21.26
N GLN A 184 -13.22 -1.61 -21.06
CA GLN A 184 -13.96 -0.60 -21.83
C GLN A 184 -13.32 0.79 -21.72
N LYS A 185 -12.80 1.15 -20.53
CA LYS A 185 -12.10 2.43 -20.29
C LYS A 185 -10.63 2.43 -20.72
N GLY A 186 -10.11 1.34 -21.30
CA GLY A 186 -8.70 1.24 -21.71
C GLY A 186 -7.69 1.20 -20.55
N SER A 187 -8.13 1.04 -19.31
CA SER A 187 -7.25 1.01 -18.13
C SER A 187 -6.53 -0.33 -17.92
N ILE A 188 -6.90 -1.35 -18.70
CA ILE A 188 -6.23 -2.65 -18.79
C ILE A 188 -6.26 -3.10 -20.26
N GLN A 189 -5.25 -3.84 -20.70
CA GLN A 189 -5.20 -4.38 -22.06
C GLN A 189 -6.10 -5.61 -22.24
N ARG A 190 -6.21 -6.44 -21.20
CA ARG A 190 -7.06 -7.65 -21.18
C ARG A 190 -7.61 -7.92 -19.78
N ARG A 191 -8.71 -8.67 -19.72
CA ARG A 191 -9.31 -9.10 -18.44
C ARG A 191 -8.43 -10.17 -17.80
N SER A 192 -8.18 -10.04 -16.51
CA SER A 192 -7.57 -11.11 -15.72
C SER A 192 -8.58 -12.25 -15.49
N ALA A 193 -8.12 -13.50 -15.53
CA ALA A 193 -8.94 -14.64 -15.10
C ALA A 193 -8.94 -14.83 -13.57
N TYR A 194 -8.24 -13.98 -12.82
CA TYR A 194 -8.26 -14.00 -11.37
C TYR A 194 -9.68 -13.75 -10.84
N CYS A 195 -10.15 -14.64 -9.96
CA CYS A 195 -11.38 -14.45 -9.20
C CYS A 195 -11.07 -14.49 -7.69
N PRO A 196 -11.39 -13.44 -6.92
CA PRO A 196 -11.23 -13.47 -5.47
C PRO A 196 -12.01 -14.60 -4.78
N LEU A 197 -13.15 -15.01 -5.34
CA LEU A 197 -13.95 -16.10 -4.78
C LEU A 197 -13.20 -17.43 -4.80
N ASP A 198 -12.26 -17.61 -5.73
CA ASP A 198 -11.41 -18.80 -5.80
C ASP A 198 -10.29 -18.73 -4.77
N LEU A 199 -9.68 -17.54 -4.59
CA LEU A 199 -8.64 -17.32 -3.59
C LEU A 199 -9.15 -17.58 -2.16
N PHE A 200 -10.34 -17.06 -1.84
CA PHE A 200 -10.97 -17.18 -0.52
C PHE A 200 -11.89 -18.41 -0.38
N SER A 201 -11.78 -19.38 -1.28
CA SER A 201 -12.71 -20.52 -1.33
C SER A 201 -12.52 -21.56 -0.22
N GLY A 202 -11.35 -21.60 0.42
CA GLY A 202 -10.93 -22.72 1.26
C GLY A 202 -10.60 -24.01 0.49
N CYS A 203 -10.69 -24.00 -0.85
CA CYS A 203 -10.38 -25.13 -1.72
C CYS A 203 -8.97 -24.94 -2.33
N PRO A 204 -7.99 -25.81 -2.00
CA PRO A 204 -6.60 -25.66 -2.48
C PRO A 204 -6.47 -25.55 -4.00
N GLN A 205 -7.25 -26.31 -4.77
CA GLN A 205 -7.22 -26.30 -6.24
C GLN A 205 -7.70 -24.96 -6.81
N ARG A 206 -8.76 -24.38 -6.23
CA ARG A 206 -9.27 -23.06 -6.61
C ARG A 206 -8.30 -21.96 -6.21
N THR A 207 -7.74 -22.02 -5.00
CA THR A 207 -6.69 -21.10 -4.55
C THR A 207 -5.48 -21.14 -5.49
N GLN A 208 -5.00 -22.33 -5.88
CA GLN A 208 -3.91 -22.49 -6.83
C GLN A 208 -4.23 -21.87 -8.20
N THR A 209 -5.45 -22.07 -8.68
CA THR A 209 -5.93 -21.48 -9.94
C THR A 209 -5.93 -19.95 -9.87
N ALA A 210 -6.39 -19.38 -8.74
CA ALA A 210 -6.38 -17.95 -8.50
C ALA A 210 -4.95 -17.37 -8.48
N LEU A 211 -4.01 -18.05 -7.83
CA LEU A 211 -2.59 -17.65 -7.80
C LEU A 211 -1.95 -17.72 -9.19
N ARG A 212 -2.19 -18.78 -9.98
CA ARG A 212 -1.71 -18.85 -11.37
C ARG A 212 -2.27 -17.72 -12.23
N ALA A 213 -3.55 -17.37 -12.04
CA ALA A 213 -4.17 -16.27 -12.75
C ALA A 213 -3.58 -14.91 -12.36
N LEU A 214 -3.21 -14.72 -11.08
CA LEU A 214 -2.49 -13.53 -10.61
C LEU A 214 -1.09 -13.43 -11.23
N ILE A 215 -0.36 -14.54 -11.32
CA ILE A 215 0.97 -14.55 -11.95
C ILE A 215 0.86 -14.23 -13.44
N ARG A 216 -0.12 -14.81 -14.15
CA ARG A 216 -0.30 -14.60 -15.59
C ARG A 216 -0.78 -13.18 -15.93
N ASP A 217 -1.60 -12.59 -15.07
CA ASP A 217 -2.22 -11.28 -15.27
C ASP A 217 -2.12 -10.44 -13.99
N PRO A 218 -0.91 -9.94 -13.63
CA PRO A 218 -0.65 -9.32 -12.32
C PRO A 218 -1.47 -8.08 -12.07
N GLN A 219 -1.62 -7.22 -13.08
CA GLN A 219 -2.23 -5.89 -12.93
C GLN A 219 -1.70 -5.19 -11.66
N ASN A 220 -2.59 -4.52 -10.90
CA ASN A 220 -2.29 -4.01 -9.56
C ASN A 220 -2.64 -4.98 -8.43
N ASN A 221 -2.62 -6.29 -8.72
CA ASN A 221 -3.05 -7.34 -7.82
C ASN A 221 -1.93 -8.24 -7.32
N PHE A 222 -0.80 -8.30 -8.02
CA PHE A 222 0.31 -9.19 -7.69
C PHE A 222 1.66 -8.52 -7.98
N ARG A 223 2.58 -8.54 -7.01
CA ARG A 223 3.95 -8.07 -7.18
C ARG A 223 4.93 -8.99 -6.48
N VAL A 224 6.15 -9.07 -6.99
CA VAL A 224 7.25 -9.82 -6.38
C VAL A 224 8.43 -8.88 -6.14
N PHE A 225 9.03 -9.01 -4.97
CA PHE A 225 10.23 -8.33 -4.56
C PHE A 225 11.31 -9.34 -4.22
N ARG A 226 12.54 -9.06 -4.64
CA ARG A 226 13.74 -9.81 -4.27
C ARG A 226 14.70 -8.86 -3.57
N ASP A 227 15.10 -9.19 -2.35
CA ASP A 227 15.98 -8.35 -1.52
C ASP A 227 15.50 -6.89 -1.47
N SER A 228 14.19 -6.71 -1.23
CA SER A 228 13.50 -5.40 -1.21
C SER A 228 13.41 -4.65 -2.55
N HIS A 229 13.92 -5.22 -3.65
CA HIS A 229 13.81 -4.67 -5.00
C HIS A 229 12.62 -5.28 -5.75
N HIS A 230 11.82 -4.46 -6.40
CA HIS A 230 10.70 -4.93 -7.23
C HIS A 230 11.23 -5.64 -8.50
N VAL A 231 10.79 -6.88 -8.72
CA VAL A 231 11.26 -7.73 -9.84
C VAL A 231 10.15 -8.25 -10.75
N PHE A 232 8.88 -8.19 -10.34
CA PHE A 232 7.76 -8.67 -11.15
C PHE A 232 6.43 -7.99 -10.78
N GLY A 233 5.61 -7.71 -11.78
CA GLY A 233 4.30 -7.03 -11.65
C GLY A 233 4.34 -5.60 -12.17
N ASP A 234 3.18 -4.93 -12.20
CA ASP A 234 3.10 -3.55 -12.66
C ASP A 234 3.64 -2.58 -11.60
N SER A 235 4.53 -1.68 -12.01
CA SER A 235 5.09 -0.57 -11.20
C SER A 235 4.06 0.54 -10.93
#